data_AF-A0A075HS50-F1
#
_entry.id   AF-A0A075HS50-F1
#
_cell.length_a   1.000
_cell.length_b   1.000
_cell.length_c   1.000
_cell.angle_alpha   90.00
_cell.angle_beta   90.00
_cell.angle_gamma   90.00
#
_symmetry.space_group_name_H-M   'P 1'
#
loop_
_entity.id
_entity.type
_entity.pdbx_description
1 polymer ?
#
loop_
_entity_poly.entity_id
_entity_poly.type
_entity_poly.pdbx_seq_one_letter_code
_entity_poly.pdbx_strand_id
1 'polypeptide(L)'
;MFEYNVRHGTVIGIVGAGGIGYYINLYLRFLQYDKVVAYLIIIFAVVLLIDFLSIYARSFFTEESDVKRPSWWGVLLPADLVTKLRANRPQ
;
A
#
# COMPACT_ATOMS: atom_id res chain seq x y z
N MET A 1 3.17 -1.65 6.65
CA MET A 1 2.37 -2.88 6.45
C MET A 1 1.28 -2.68 5.41
N PHE A 2 0.38 -1.68 5.53
CA PHE A 2 -0.72 -1.48 4.57
C PHE A 2 -0.25 -1.21 3.13
N GLU A 3 0.68 -0.27 2.92
CA GLU A 3 1.24 0.04 1.58
C GLU A 3 1.89 -1.18 0.92
N TYR A 4 2.67 -1.95 1.69
CA TYR A 4 3.35 -3.16 1.21
C TYR A 4 2.32 -4.22 0.79
N ASN A 5 1.30 -4.44 1.60
CA ASN A 5 0.24 -5.40 1.29
C ASN A 5 -0.57 -5.00 0.06
N VAL A 6 -0.84 -3.70 -0.12
CA VAL A 6 -1.51 -3.18 -1.32
C VAL A 6 -0.68 -3.46 -2.57
N ARG A 7 0.62 -3.10 -2.56
CA ARG A 7 1.53 -3.34 -3.69
C ARG A 7 1.65 -4.83 -4.03
N HIS A 8 1.86 -5.67 -3.03
CA HIS A 8 1.96 -7.14 -3.22
C HIS A 8 0.65 -7.71 -3.80
N GLY A 9 -0.49 -7.25 -3.29
CA GLY A 9 -1.80 -7.66 -3.80
C GLY A 9 -2.03 -7.27 -5.25
N THR A 10 -1.63 -6.06 -5.67
CA THR A 10 -1.76 -5.61 -7.06
C THR A 10 -0.87 -6.41 -8.01
N VAL A 11 0.38 -6.69 -7.60
CA VAL A 11 1.29 -7.54 -8.38
C VAL A 11 0.68 -8.93 -8.53
N ILE A 12 0.31 -9.60 -7.44
CA ILE A 12 -0.29 -10.94 -7.47
C ILE A 12 -1.58 -10.98 -8.30
N GLY A 13 -2.40 -9.92 -8.30
CA GLY A 13 -3.57 -9.82 -9.16
C GLY A 13 -3.23 -9.82 -10.65
N ILE A 14 -2.27 -8.99 -11.07
CA ILE A 14 -1.86 -8.85 -12.47
C ILE A 14 -1.13 -10.09 -13.00
N VAL A 15 -0.29 -10.75 -12.19
CA VAL A 15 0.45 -11.96 -12.62
C VAL A 15 -0.25 -13.28 -12.29
N GLY A 16 -0.99 -13.39 -11.19
CA GLY A 16 -1.47 -14.66 -10.65
C GLY A 16 -2.94 -15.01 -10.92
N ALA A 17 -3.85 -14.03 -10.99
CA ALA A 17 -5.30 -14.28 -11.03
C ALA A 17 -5.89 -14.42 -12.46
N GLY A 18 -5.06 -14.73 -13.46
CA GLY A 18 -5.49 -14.85 -14.87
C GLY A 18 -5.07 -13.68 -15.77
N GLY A 19 -4.23 -12.76 -15.29
CA GLY A 19 -3.63 -11.70 -16.11
C GLY A 19 -2.41 -12.17 -16.91
N ILE A 20 -1.34 -11.37 -16.91
CA ILE A 20 -0.17 -11.58 -17.79
C ILE A 20 0.54 -12.92 -17.50
N GLY A 21 0.51 -13.40 -16.25
CA GLY A 21 1.13 -14.68 -15.90
C GLY A 21 0.38 -15.91 -16.43
N TYR A 22 -0.87 -15.77 -16.91
CA TYR A 22 -1.53 -16.83 -17.68
C TYR A 22 -0.73 -17.17 -18.94
N TYR A 23 -0.25 -16.15 -19.67
CA TYR A 23 0.56 -16.35 -20.87
C TYR A 23 1.90 -17.00 -20.56
N ILE A 24 2.54 -16.65 -19.44
CA ILE A 24 3.75 -17.34 -18.99
C ILE A 24 3.48 -18.83 -18.80
N ASN A 25 2.41 -19.19 -18.08
CA ASN A 25 2.07 -20.60 -17.85
C ASN A 25 1.73 -21.32 -19.17
N LEU A 26 1.03 -20.65 -20.08
CA LEU A 26 0.70 -21.16 -21.41
C LEU A 26 1.97 -21.44 -22.23
N TYR A 27 2.86 -20.46 -22.39
CA TYR A 27 4.08 -20.59 -23.19
C TYR A 27 5.10 -21.53 -22.55
N LEU A 28 5.13 -21.63 -21.22
CA LEU A 28 5.91 -22.65 -20.51
C LEU A 28 5.43 -24.07 -20.85
N ARG A 29 4.10 -24.30 -20.91
CA ARG A 29 3.54 -25.61 -21.30
C ARG A 29 3.87 -25.97 -22.75
N PHE A 30 4.00 -24.98 -23.62
CA PHE A 30 4.44 -25.15 -25.00
C PHE A 30 5.97 -25.15 -25.17
N LEU A 31 6.74 -25.09 -24.07
CA LEU A 31 8.21 -25.04 -24.07
C LEU A 31 8.80 -23.86 -24.88
N GLN A 32 8.03 -22.79 -25.06
CA GLN A 32 8.44 -21.58 -25.78
C GLN A 32 9.12 -20.59 -24.83
N TYR A 33 10.31 -20.93 -24.36
CA TYR A 33 11.05 -20.13 -23.37
C TYR A 33 11.36 -18.71 -23.85
N ASP A 34 11.58 -18.50 -25.15
CA ASP A 34 11.78 -17.16 -25.72
C ASP A 34 10.62 -16.22 -25.42
N LYS A 35 9.38 -16.73 -25.52
CA LYS A 35 8.17 -15.96 -25.22
C LYS A 35 8.06 -15.71 -23.72
N VAL A 36 8.37 -16.71 -22.90
CA VAL A 36 8.33 -16.60 -21.43
C VAL A 36 9.26 -15.50 -20.93
N VAL A 37 10.50 -15.45 -21.44
CA VAL A 37 11.47 -14.41 -21.08
C VAL A 37 10.99 -13.03 -21.52
N ALA A 38 10.41 -12.91 -22.72
CA ALA A 38 9.82 -11.65 -23.17
C ALA A 38 8.70 -11.16 -22.22
N TYR A 39 7.80 -12.05 -21.79
CA TYR A 39 6.75 -11.70 -20.83
C TYR A 39 7.31 -11.34 -19.44
N LEU A 40 8.36 -12.00 -18.98
CA LEU A 40 9.04 -11.65 -17.72
C LEU A 40 9.61 -10.23 -17.76
N ILE A 41 10.23 -9.83 -18.87
CA ILE A 41 10.74 -8.47 -19.06
C ILE A 41 9.59 -7.45 -19.02
N ILE A 42 8.47 -7.75 -19.70
CA ILE A 42 7.29 -6.88 -19.69
C ILE A 42 6.74 -6.72 -18.27
N ILE A 43 6.61 -7.81 -17.51
CA ILE A 43 6.15 -7.76 -16.13
C ILE A 43 7.09 -6.91 -15.28
N PHE A 44 8.40 -7.10 -15.42
CA PHE A 44 9.39 -6.32 -14.71
C PHE A 44 9.24 -4.81 -15.01
N ALA A 45 9.09 -4.45 -16.28
CA ALA A 45 8.85 -3.06 -16.68
C ALA A 45 7.55 -2.48 -16.10
N VAL A 46 6.46 -3.26 -16.10
CA VAL A 46 5.17 -2.84 -15.50
C VAL A 46 5.30 -2.65 -13.99
N VAL A 47 5.98 -3.55 -13.29
CA VAL A 47 6.21 -3.42 -11.84
C VAL A 47 7.02 -2.15 -11.54
N LEU A 48 8.08 -1.88 -12.30
CA LEU A 48 8.83 -0.62 -12.15
C LEU A 48 7.96 0.61 -12.38
N LEU A 49 7.12 0.60 -13.43
CA LEU A 49 6.19 1.70 -13.69
C LEU A 49 5.22 1.93 -12.53
N ILE A 50 4.66 0.86 -11.97
CA ILE A 50 3.76 0.95 -10.81
C ILE A 50 4.51 1.49 -9.58
N ASP A 51 5.75 1.07 -9.36
CA ASP A 51 6.59 1.57 -8.27
C ASP A 51 6.90 3.06 -8.42
N PHE A 52 7.25 3.52 -9.62
CA PHE A 52 7.43 4.95 -9.92
C PHE A 52 6.15 5.75 -9.71
N LEU A 53 5.02 5.23 -10.20
CA LEU A 53 3.72 5.87 -10.04
C LEU A 53 3.31 5.94 -8.56
N SER A 54 3.64 4.93 -7.77
CA SER A 54 3.40 4.91 -6.32
C SER A 54 4.21 6.00 -5.61
N ILE A 55 5.46 6.24 -6.02
CA ILE A 55 6.30 7.31 -5.47
C ILE A 55 5.74 8.67 -5.87
N TYR A 56 5.36 8.84 -7.13
CA TYR A 56 4.78 10.09 -7.64
C TYR A 56 3.42 10.41 -7.00
N ALA A 57 2.53 9.43 -6.91
CA ALA A 57 1.24 9.56 -6.26
C ALA A 57 1.39 9.94 -4.77
N ARG A 58 2.40 9.38 -4.08
CA ARG A 58 2.72 9.78 -2.71
C ARG A 58 3.16 11.23 -2.62
N SER A 59 4.00 11.71 -3.53
CA SER A 59 4.40 13.13 -3.53
C SER A 59 3.22 14.06 -3.85
N PHE A 60 2.28 13.62 -4.68
CA PHE A 60 1.11 14.40 -5.05
C PHE A 60 0.03 14.44 -3.95
N PHE A 61 -0.07 13.39 -3.12
CA PHE A 61 -1.00 13.32 -1.99
C PHE A 61 -0.44 13.88 -0.68
N THR A 62 0.84 14.25 -0.62
CA THR A 62 1.42 14.85 0.60
C THR A 62 1.36 16.38 0.58
N GLU A 63 0.26 16.94 0.07
CA GLU A 63 -0.30 18.20 0.55
C GLU A 63 -1.56 17.85 1.35
N GLU A 64 -1.54 18.17 2.65
CA GLU A 64 -2.66 18.07 3.60
C GLU A 64 -3.16 16.64 3.96
N SER A 65 -2.56 16.05 5.00
CA SER A 65 -3.30 15.16 5.90
C SER A 65 -2.58 15.13 7.26
N ASP A 66 -2.79 16.16 8.06
CA ASP A 66 -2.61 16.07 9.51
C ASP A 66 -3.54 14.96 10.03
N VAL A 67 -3.01 13.74 10.15
CA VAL A 67 -3.71 12.62 10.79
C VAL A 67 -3.83 12.97 12.28
N LYS A 68 -4.88 13.73 12.60
CA LYS A 68 -5.29 14.05 13.96
C LYS A 68 -5.46 12.75 14.72
N ARG A 69 -4.48 12.46 15.59
CA ARG A 69 -4.37 11.21 16.35
C ARG A 69 -5.70 10.93 17.07
N PRO A 70 -6.28 9.72 16.97
CA PRO A 70 -7.47 9.40 17.75
C PRO A 70 -7.08 9.46 19.23
N SER A 71 -7.70 10.39 19.96
CA SER A 71 -7.54 10.54 21.40
C SER A 71 -8.22 9.36 22.09
N TRP A 72 -7.52 8.22 22.12
CA TRP A 72 -7.89 7.05 22.93
C TRP A 72 -7.94 7.40 24.43
N TRP A 73 -7.27 8.49 24.81
CA TRP A 73 -7.36 9.08 26.14
C TRP A 73 -8.75 9.69 26.42
N GLY A 74 -9.54 10.03 25.40
CA GLY A 74 -10.91 10.52 25.59
C GLY A 74 -11.95 9.42 25.87
N VAL A 75 -11.63 8.16 25.55
CA VAL A 75 -12.54 7.01 25.77
C VAL A 75 -12.27 6.35 27.12
N LEU A 76 -11.04 6.43 27.63
CA LEU A 76 -10.64 5.78 28.87
C LEU A 76 -10.67 6.71 30.09
N LEU A 77 -10.78 8.03 29.90
CA LEU A 77 -10.87 9.00 30.99
C LEU A 77 -12.29 9.56 31.11
N PRO A 78 -12.98 9.39 32.26
CA PRO A 78 -14.18 10.15 32.55
C PRO A 78 -13.84 11.65 32.65
N ALA A 79 -14.76 12.51 32.19
CA ALA A 79 -14.62 13.97 32.11
C ALA A 79 -14.25 14.63 33.47
N ASP A 80 -14.47 13.93 34.57
CA ASP A 80 -14.19 14.38 35.93
C ASP A 80 -12.70 14.57 36.22
N LEU A 81 -11.82 13.79 35.57
CA LEU A 81 -10.37 13.88 35.75
C LEU A 81 -9.74 15.06 35.00
N VAL A 82 -10.21 15.34 33.79
CA VAL A 82 -9.74 16.50 33.00
C VAL A 82 -10.12 17.80 33.70
N THR A 83 -11.31 17.84 34.31
CA THR A 83 -11.80 19.00 35.06
C THR A 83 -11.00 19.22 36.35
N LYS A 84 -10.66 18.14 37.08
CA LYS A 84 -9.80 18.22 38.28
C LYS A 84 -8.37 18.67 37.98
N LEU A 85 -7.80 18.23 36.85
CA LEU A 85 -6.47 18.67 36.42
C LEU A 85 -6.45 20.15 36.00
N ARG A 86 -7.54 20.64 35.41
CA ARG A 86 -7.66 22.06 35.03
C ARG A 86 -7.95 22.98 36.23
N ALA A 87 -8.59 22.47 37.27
CA ALA A 87 -8.89 23.20 38.49
C ALA A 87 -7.69 23.36 39.45
N ASN A 88 -6.64 22.55 39.28
CA ASN A 88 -5.45 22.60 40.13
C ASN A 88 -4.22 23.16 39.38
N ARG A 89 -4.41 24.26 38.64
CA ARG A 89 -3.30 25.16 38.30
C ARG A 89 -3.19 26.21 39.41
N PRO A 90 -2.16 26.15 40.27
CA PRO A 90 -1.86 27.29 41.14
C PRO A 90 -1.48 28.50 40.27
N GLN A 91 -2.02 29.66 40.62
CA GLN A 91 -1.46 30.95 40.19
C GLN A 91 -0.13 31.19 40.92
#